data_AF-A0A150NKZ6-F1
#
_entry.id   AF-A0A150NKZ6-F1
#
_cell.length_a   1.000
_cell.length_b   1.000
_cell.length_c   1.000
_cell.angle_alpha   90.00
_cell.angle_beta   90.00
_cell.angle_gamma   90.00
#
_symmetry.space_group_name_H-M   'P 1'
#
loop_
_entity.id
_entity.type
_entity.pdbx_description
1 polymer ?
#
loop_
_entity_poly.entity_id
_entity_poly.type
_entity_poly.pdbx_seq_one_letter_code
_entity_poly.pdbx_strand_id
1 'polypeptide(L)'
;MHAKKLDKIATAVLYSIAGIIVAILASLILYILVRGLPHISWSFLTGKSSSYQAGGGIGIQLYNSFFLLVITLIISVPLSMGAGIFLAEYAKKRSCD
;
A
#
# COMPACT_ATOMS: atom_id res chain seq x y z
N MET A 1 13.95 -34.44 -22.20
CA MET A 1 14.59 -33.18 -22.67
C MET A 1 13.59 -32.06 -23.03
N HIS A 2 12.28 -32.31 -23.21
CA HIS A 2 11.28 -31.27 -23.58
C HIS A 2 10.61 -30.53 -22.41
N ALA A 3 10.44 -31.17 -21.24
CA ALA A 3 9.77 -30.54 -20.09
C ALA A 3 10.46 -29.26 -19.62
N LYS A 4 11.79 -29.28 -19.46
CA LYS A 4 12.58 -28.11 -19.05
C LYS A 4 12.51 -26.92 -20.00
N LYS A 5 12.24 -27.13 -21.30
CA LYS A 5 12.06 -26.04 -22.28
C LYS A 5 10.66 -25.44 -22.18
N LEU A 6 9.64 -26.25 -21.92
CA LEU A 6 8.26 -25.80 -21.76
C LEU A 6 8.07 -25.00 -20.47
N ASP A 7 8.67 -25.44 -19.36
CA ASP A 7 8.66 -24.72 -18.07
C ASP A 7 9.36 -23.35 -18.18
N LYS A 8 10.44 -23.29 -18.96
CA LYS A 8 11.19 -22.06 -19.21
C LYS A 8 10.41 -21.08 -20.09
N ILE A 9 9.63 -21.56 -21.06
CA ILE A 9 8.72 -20.75 -21.86
C ILE A 9 7.56 -20.24 -21.00
N ALA A 10 6.91 -21.10 -20.22
CA ALA A 10 5.82 -20.72 -19.33
C ALA A 10 6.26 -19.66 -18.31
N THR A 11 7.44 -19.85 -17.72
CA THR A 11 8.01 -18.87 -16.78
C THR A 11 8.36 -17.56 -17.47
N ALA A 12 8.94 -17.59 -18.68
CA ALA A 12 9.24 -16.39 -19.46
C ALA A 12 7.97 -15.59 -19.81
N VAL A 13 6.88 -16.27 -20.17
CA VAL A 13 5.58 -15.63 -20.46
C VAL A 13 5.02 -14.96 -19.21
N LEU A 14 4.99 -15.66 -18.07
CA LEU A 14 4.51 -15.09 -16.81
C LEU A 14 5.33 -13.88 -16.36
N TYR A 15 6.67 -13.95 -16.46
CA TYR A 15 7.54 -12.82 -16.15
C TYR A 15 7.36 -11.66 -17.12
N SER A 16 7.09 -11.93 -18.40
CA SER A 16 6.83 -10.87 -19.38
C SER A 16 5.52 -10.14 -19.06
N ILE A 17 4.46 -10.87 -18.71
CA ILE A 17 3.18 -10.28 -18.30
C ILE A 17 3.35 -9.46 -17.02
N ALA A 18 4.02 -10.02 -16.00
CA ALA A 18 4.32 -9.30 -14.76
C ALA A 18 5.16 -8.04 -15.04
N GLY A 19 6.17 -8.15 -15.93
CA GLY A 19 6.99 -7.03 -16.35
C GLY A 19 6.19 -5.92 -17.03
N ILE A 20 5.23 -6.27 -17.89
CA ILE A 20 4.32 -5.30 -18.52
C ILE A 20 3.47 -4.58 -17.46
N ILE A 21 2.89 -5.31 -16.51
CA ILE A 21 2.07 -4.71 -15.44
C ILE A 21 2.91 -3.73 -14.61
N VAL A 22 4.10 -4.17 -14.18
CA VAL A 22 5.01 -3.32 -13.40
C VAL A 22 5.46 -2.10 -14.22
N ALA A 23 5.75 -2.27 -15.51
CA ALA A 23 6.12 -1.17 -16.40
C ALA A 23 4.99 -0.16 -16.55
N ILE A 24 3.73 -0.60 -16.69
CA ILE A 24 2.56 0.29 -16.73
C ILE A 24 2.45 1.06 -15.42
N LEU A 25 2.52 0.40 -14.26
CA LEU A 25 2.45 1.06 -12.96
C LEU A 25 3.59 2.06 -12.77
N ALA A 26 4.82 1.68 -13.13
CA ALA A 26 5.98 2.55 -13.06
C ALA A 26 5.82 3.77 -13.98
N SER A 27 5.30 3.58 -15.20
CA SER A 27 5.05 4.67 -16.14
C SER A 27 3.99 5.66 -15.62
N LEU A 28 2.96 5.15 -14.95
CA LEU A 28 1.91 5.96 -14.34
C LEU A 28 2.46 6.77 -13.16
N ILE A 29 3.24 6.14 -12.29
CA ILE A 29 3.92 6.84 -11.18
C ILE A 29 4.85 7.92 -11.74
N LEU A 30 5.65 7.60 -12.75
CA LEU A 30 6.57 8.55 -13.39
C LEU A 30 5.80 9.72 -14.01
N TYR A 31 4.69 9.46 -14.69
CA TYR A 31 3.83 10.50 -15.27
C TYR A 31 3.26 11.43 -14.20
N ILE A 32 2.75 10.86 -13.10
CA ILE A 32 2.26 11.63 -11.94
C ILE A 32 3.39 12.44 -11.32
N LEU A 33 4.58 11.87 -11.20
CA LEU A 33 5.71 12.55 -10.57
C LEU A 33 6.22 13.70 -11.45
N VAL A 34 6.41 13.49 -12.76
CA VAL A 34 6.87 14.53 -13.70
C VAL A 34 5.87 15.67 -13.83
N ARG A 35 4.57 15.37 -13.87
CA ARG A 35 3.52 16.42 -13.90
C ARG A 35 3.24 17.02 -12.53
N GLY A 36 3.39 16.26 -11.46
CA GLY A 36 3.09 16.68 -10.08
C GLY A 36 4.21 17.49 -9.44
N LEU A 37 5.48 17.14 -9.68
CA LEU A 37 6.68 17.82 -9.15
C LEU A 37 6.64 19.35 -9.32
N PRO A 38 6.37 19.92 -10.51
CA PRO A 38 6.32 21.37 -10.68
C PRO A 38 5.09 22.05 -10.04
N HIS A 39 4.06 21.28 -9.67
CA HIS A 39 2.86 21.77 -8.99
C HIS A 39 2.86 21.50 -7.47
N ILE A 40 3.92 20.87 -6.92
CA ILE A 40 4.11 20.69 -5.48
C ILE A 40 4.52 22.04 -4.88
N SER A 41 3.53 22.86 -4.55
CA SER A 41 3.70 24.02 -3.68
C SER A 41 3.38 23.64 -2.24
N TRP A 42 3.93 24.36 -1.26
CA TRP A 42 3.55 24.21 0.16
C TRP A 42 2.04 24.40 0.38
N SER A 43 1.40 25.19 -0.50
CA SER A 43 -0.04 25.37 -0.61
C SER A 43 -0.78 24.15 -1.21
N PHE A 44 -0.14 23.26 -1.96
CA PHE A 44 -0.75 21.99 -2.37
C PHE A 44 -0.76 20.95 -1.23
N LEU A 45 0.23 21.01 -0.34
CA LEU A 45 0.34 20.15 0.86
C LEU A 45 -0.55 20.62 2.01
N THR A 46 -0.77 21.93 2.18
CA THR A 46 -1.54 22.50 3.30
C THR A 46 -2.80 23.28 2.88
N GLY A 47 -2.99 23.50 1.58
CA GLY A 47 -4.11 24.30 1.07
C GLY A 47 -5.44 23.57 1.11
N LYS A 48 -6.51 24.37 1.14
CA LYS A 48 -7.89 23.91 1.22
C LYS A 48 -8.23 23.02 0.03
N SER A 49 -8.68 21.80 0.32
CA SER A 49 -9.21 20.88 -0.68
C SER A 49 -10.47 21.45 -1.29
N SER A 50 -10.44 21.71 -2.59
CA SER A 50 -11.67 21.78 -3.38
C SER A 50 -11.79 20.44 -4.11
N SER A 51 -12.68 19.57 -3.62
CA SER A 51 -12.93 18.24 -4.20
C SER A 51 -13.49 18.28 -5.64
N TYR A 52 -13.65 19.47 -6.23
CA TYR A 52 -14.27 19.68 -7.54
C TYR A 52 -13.40 20.49 -8.53
N GLN A 53 -12.19 20.93 -8.14
CA GLN A 53 -11.29 21.64 -9.06
C GLN A 53 -9.98 20.86 -9.27
N ALA A 54 -9.65 20.61 -10.52
CA ALA A 54 -8.36 20.09 -10.95
C ALA A 54 -7.26 21.04 -10.45
N GLY A 55 -6.54 20.64 -9.40
CA GLY A 55 -5.49 21.43 -8.75
C GLY A 55 -5.69 21.73 -7.25
N GLY A 56 -6.80 21.29 -6.64
CA GLY A 56 -7.01 21.41 -5.19
C GLY A 56 -6.01 20.58 -4.37
N GLY A 57 -5.50 21.14 -3.27
CA GLY A 57 -4.47 20.51 -2.44
C GLY A 57 -4.90 19.19 -1.79
N ILE A 58 -3.94 18.29 -1.57
CA ILE A 58 -4.14 16.96 -0.97
C ILE A 58 -4.09 16.95 0.57
N GLY A 59 -3.85 18.11 1.19
CA GLY A 59 -3.62 18.22 2.64
C GLY A 59 -4.77 17.69 3.51
N ILE A 60 -6.01 18.01 3.15
CA ILE A 60 -7.19 17.55 3.91
C ILE A 60 -7.37 16.03 3.79
N GLN A 61 -7.08 15.46 2.61
CA GLN A 61 -7.16 14.01 2.41
C GLN A 61 -6.06 13.27 3.20
N LEU A 62 -4.84 13.82 3.20
CA LEU A 62 -3.73 13.29 4.00
C LEU A 62 -4.06 13.35 5.50
N TYR A 63 -4.62 14.47 5.97
CA TYR A 63 -5.06 14.60 7.36
C TYR A 63 -6.13 13.57 7.71
N ASN A 64 -7.12 13.35 6.85
CA ASN A 64 -8.17 12.35 7.07
C ASN A 64 -7.60 10.92 7.15
N SER A 65 -6.74 10.53 6.21
CA SER A 65 -6.09 9.21 6.24
C SER A 65 -5.20 9.02 7.48
N PHE A 66 -4.45 10.05 7.86
CA PHE A 66 -3.60 10.00 9.06
C PHE A 66 -4.43 9.93 10.35
N PHE A 67 -5.50 10.72 10.44
CA PHE A 67 -6.42 10.71 11.58
C PHE A 67 -7.08 9.34 11.75
N LEU A 68 -7.57 8.76 10.66
CA LEU A 68 -8.10 7.39 10.68
C LEU A 68 -7.04 6.37 11.09
N LEU A 69 -5.82 6.46 10.55
CA LEU A 69 -4.71 5.59 10.95
C LEU A 69 -4.47 5.67 12.47
N VAL A 70 -4.36 6.87 13.04
CA VAL A 70 -4.10 7.05 14.47
C VAL A 70 -5.23 6.45 15.32
N ILE A 71 -6.50 6.70 14.97
CA ILE A 71 -7.64 6.10 15.69
C ILE A 71 -7.57 4.57 15.61
N THR A 72 -7.34 4.02 14.42
CA THR A 72 -7.24 2.57 14.25
C THR A 72 -6.10 1.98 15.06
N LEU A 73 -4.96 2.68 15.16
CA LEU A 73 -3.81 2.25 15.96
C LEU A 73 -4.14 2.24 17.45
N ILE A 74 -4.80 3.29 17.96
CA ILE A 74 -5.19 3.40 19.38
C ILE A 74 -6.11 2.24 19.79
N ILE A 75 -6.99 1.78 18.91
CA ILE A 75 -7.89 0.65 19.19
C ILE A 75 -7.19 -0.69 18.93
N SER A 76 -6.45 -0.80 17.82
CA SER A 76 -5.82 -2.04 17.37
C SER A 76 -4.66 -2.46 18.26
N VAL A 77 -3.85 -1.53 18.77
CA VAL A 77 -2.69 -1.85 19.62
C VAL A 77 -3.07 -2.56 20.92
N PRO A 78 -3.96 -2.03 21.78
CA PRO A 78 -4.34 -2.72 23.01
C PRO A 78 -5.06 -4.04 22.72
N LEU A 79 -5.90 -4.09 21.67
CA LEU A 79 -6.58 -5.32 21.26
C LEU A 79 -5.58 -6.39 20.78
N SER A 80 -4.61 -6.01 19.95
CA SER A 80 -3.58 -6.90 19.41
C SER A 80 -2.62 -7.36 20.51
N MET A 81 -2.27 -6.48 21.45
CA MET A 81 -1.46 -6.84 22.62
C MET A 81 -2.22 -7.81 23.53
N GLY A 82 -3.50 -7.55 23.81
CA GLY A 82 -4.35 -8.46 24.59
C GLY A 82 -4.51 -9.84 23.94
N ALA A 83 -4.75 -9.88 22.63
CA ALA A 83 -4.82 -11.11 21.86
C ALA A 83 -3.47 -11.85 21.82
N GLY A 84 -2.36 -11.12 21.69
CA GLY A 84 -1.00 -11.67 21.71
C GLY A 84 -0.64 -12.30 23.05
N ILE A 85 -0.95 -11.63 24.16
CA ILE A 85 -0.76 -12.17 25.52
C ILE A 85 -1.64 -13.39 25.74
N PHE A 86 -2.92 -13.34 25.32
CA PHE A 86 -3.81 -14.49 25.44
C PHE A 86 -3.28 -15.70 24.66
N LEU A 87 -2.82 -15.51 23.42
CA LEU A 87 -2.23 -16.59 22.63
C LEU A 87 -0.95 -17.13 23.27
N ALA A 88 -0.06 -16.26 23.75
CA ALA A 88 1.20 -16.66 24.38
C ALA A 88 1.00 -17.49 25.66
N GLU A 89 0.03 -17.11 26.49
CA GLU A 89 -0.21 -17.73 27.79
C GLU A 89 -1.18 -18.93 27.70
N TYR A 90 -2.26 -18.82 26.91
CA TYR A 90 -3.33 -19.82 26.88
C TYR A 90 -3.22 -20.81 25.72
N ALA A 91 -2.68 -20.44 24.55
CA ALA A 91 -2.55 -21.38 23.44
C ALA A 91 -1.43 -22.40 23.68
N LYS A 92 -0.35 -22.01 24.38
CA LYS A 92 0.70 -22.93 24.81
C LYS A 92 0.20 -24.03 25.75
N LYS A 93 -0.91 -23.80 26.47
CA LYS A 93 -1.50 -24.75 27.42
C LYS A 93 -2.39 -25.82 26.77
N ARG A 94 -2.67 -25.73 25.46
CA ARG A 94 -3.60 -26.61 24.72
C ARG A 94 -2.93 -27.59 23.74
N SER A 95 -1.59 -27.62 23.63
CA SER A 95 -0.86 -28.43 22.63
C SER A 95 -0.26 -29.75 23.13
N CYS A 96 -0.58 -30.18 24.35
CA CYS A 96 -0.30 -31.55 24.81
C CYS A 96 -1.63 -32.21 25.22
N ASP A 97 -2.40 -32.60 24.21
CA ASP A 97 -3.17 -33.85 24.17
C ASP A 97 -2.79 -34.55 22.85
#